data_AF-A0A2M7N510-F1
#
_entry.id   AF-A0A2M7N510-F1
#
_cell.length_a   1.000
_cell.length_b   1.000
_cell.length_c   1.000
_cell.angle_alpha   90.00
_cell.angle_beta   90.00
_cell.angle_gamma   90.00
#
_symmetry.space_group_name_H-M   'P 1'
#
loop_
_entity.id
_entity.type
_entity.pdbx_description
1 polymer ?
#
loop_
_entity_poly.entity_id
_entity_poly.type
_entity_poly.pdbx_seq_one_letter_code
_entity_poly.pdbx_strand_id
1 'polypeptide(L)'
;MARSGYRRGRYQSPDKRSIGYERALEHIREAEALSRELGGTDQDVKQYFFSLSPVQLSEILDEYEREFGRSIREYAEKTLPSWRNGRVHMSGMVAERLFNLLPPTMPLEAKFRLTESLWKHVGASSNKKYYVGHDVNIEEISQRVKEHLEEVVTHYQIPSSMEARFNWLSQGDVGVKQQLLNHFRQLEKQLLSDALRCQLPVLLNHLNSEKGNLTTHAAQVLKVGKHEVQVIVNERISGVSESAPARPSESSDYGWIWWVAGIIFVLWLLSK
;
A
#
# COMPACT_ATOMS: atom_id res chain seq x y z
N MET A 1 76.55 -18.56 19.65
CA MET A 1 75.55 -18.08 20.63
C MET A 1 74.40 -17.43 19.87
N ALA A 2 73.30 -18.17 19.69
CA ALA A 2 72.09 -17.69 19.02
C ALA A 2 71.21 -16.91 20.01
N ARG A 3 70.71 -15.73 19.62
CA ARG A 3 69.76 -14.97 20.43
C ARG A 3 68.33 -15.19 19.93
N SER A 4 67.57 -15.81 20.83
CA SER A 4 66.13 -16.06 20.78
C SER A 4 65.33 -14.77 20.69
N GLY A 5 64.16 -14.88 20.07
CA GLY A 5 63.30 -13.77 19.67
C GLY A 5 62.28 -13.33 20.71
N TYR A 6 61.64 -12.20 20.41
CA TYR A 6 60.37 -11.79 20.99
C TYR A 6 59.47 -11.25 19.88
N ARG A 7 58.62 -12.13 19.31
CA ARG A 7 57.46 -11.74 18.52
C ARG A 7 56.45 -11.10 19.47
N ARG A 8 56.30 -9.77 19.40
CA ARG A 8 55.19 -9.04 20.05
C ARG A 8 53.87 -9.48 19.42
N GLY A 9 53.09 -10.25 20.17
CA GLY A 9 51.70 -10.51 19.86
C GLY A 9 50.91 -9.21 19.83
N ARG A 10 50.34 -8.87 18.67
CA ARG A 10 49.23 -7.92 18.58
C ARG A 10 48.04 -8.55 19.30
N TYR A 11 47.78 -8.09 20.52
CA TYR A 11 46.46 -8.23 21.10
C TYR A 11 45.47 -7.46 20.22
N GLN A 12 44.72 -8.17 19.37
CA GLN A 12 43.47 -7.67 18.83
C GLN A 12 42.50 -7.53 20.01
N SER A 13 42.30 -6.30 20.47
CA SER A 13 41.22 -6.00 21.42
C SER A 13 39.88 -6.37 20.78
N PRO A 14 39.05 -7.18 21.46
CA PRO A 14 37.70 -7.44 21.02
C PRO A 14 36.89 -6.14 21.00
N ASP A 15 36.32 -5.91 19.83
CA ASP A 15 35.25 -4.98 19.46
C ASP A 15 34.50 -4.33 20.64
N LYS A 16 34.89 -3.10 20.99
CA LYS A 16 34.03 -2.21 21.78
C LYS A 16 32.89 -1.77 20.86
N ARG A 17 31.80 -2.54 20.84
CA ARG A 17 30.50 -2.03 20.37
C ARG A 17 30.27 -0.70 21.09
N SER A 18 30.28 0.38 20.32
CA SER A 18 30.14 1.72 20.90
C SER A 18 28.76 1.83 21.55
N ILE A 19 28.70 2.31 22.79
CA ILE A 19 27.45 2.50 23.54
C ILE A 19 26.43 3.34 22.73
N GLY A 20 26.92 4.25 21.88
CA GLY A 20 26.08 5.03 20.97
C GLY A 20 25.39 4.18 19.89
N TYR A 21 26.07 3.15 19.37
CA TYR A 21 25.50 2.22 18.39
C TYR A 21 24.41 1.33 19.02
N GLU A 22 24.64 0.83 20.23
CA GLU A 22 23.64 0.02 20.95
C GLU A 22 22.39 0.83 21.27
N ARG A 23 22.54 2.07 21.74
CA ARG A 23 21.43 2.99 21.99
C ARG A 23 20.67 3.36 20.71
N ALA A 24 21.38 3.58 19.60
CA ALA A 24 20.73 3.84 18.30
C ALA A 24 19.90 2.62 17.83
N LEU A 25 20.43 1.41 18.00
CA LEU A 25 19.70 0.17 17.71
C LEU A 25 18.48 -0.06 18.60
N GLU A 26 18.54 0.34 19.87
CA GLU A 26 17.37 0.33 20.76
C GLU A 26 16.28 1.25 20.25
N HIS A 27 16.62 2.50 19.89
CA HIS A 27 15.64 3.45 19.35
C HIS A 27 15.00 2.96 18.04
N ILE A 28 15.75 2.31 17.16
CA ILE A 28 15.21 1.71 15.93
C ILE A 28 14.21 0.60 16.29
N ARG A 29 14.57 -0.32 17.21
CA ARG A 29 13.70 -1.42 17.63
C ARG A 29 12.40 -0.92 18.29
N GLU A 30 12.48 0.10 19.14
CA GLU A 30 11.30 0.72 19.76
C GLU A 30 10.41 1.38 18.71
N ALA A 31 10.99 2.09 17.74
CA ALA A 31 10.23 2.72 16.66
C ALA A 31 9.55 1.68 15.75
N GLU A 32 10.21 0.56 15.46
CA GLU A 32 9.65 -0.55 14.70
C GLU A 32 8.51 -1.25 15.46
N ALA A 33 8.66 -1.44 16.78
CA ALA A 33 7.61 -2.00 17.62
C ALA A 33 6.35 -1.11 17.61
N LEU A 34 6.52 0.20 17.83
CA LEU A 34 5.44 1.17 17.76
C LEU A 34 4.80 1.23 16.37
N SER A 35 5.61 1.22 15.31
CA SER A 35 5.08 1.24 13.94
C SER A 35 4.23 -0.01 13.66
N ARG A 36 4.63 -1.20 14.14
CA ARG A 36 3.82 -2.42 14.03
C ARG A 36 2.50 -2.32 14.79
N GLU A 37 2.52 -1.82 16.02
CA GLU A 37 1.31 -1.63 16.82
C GLU A 37 0.34 -0.65 16.15
N LEU A 38 0.88 0.42 15.56
CA LEU A 38 0.13 1.42 14.81
C LEU A 38 -0.22 0.98 13.38
N GLY A 39 0.08 -0.25 12.97
CA GLY A 39 -0.26 -0.78 11.66
C GLY A 39 0.52 -0.17 10.48
N GLY A 40 1.76 0.27 10.71
CA GLY A 40 2.67 0.82 9.70
C GLY A 40 2.39 2.28 9.32
N THR A 41 1.54 2.97 10.08
CA THR A 41 1.10 4.34 9.78
C THR A 41 1.51 5.35 10.85
N ASP A 42 2.62 5.13 11.58
CA ASP A 42 3.08 6.02 12.66
C ASP A 42 3.22 7.50 12.26
N GLN A 43 3.41 7.78 10.97
CA GLN A 43 3.45 9.14 10.42
C GLN A 43 2.11 9.87 10.53
N ASP A 44 0.98 9.19 10.35
CA ASP A 44 -0.33 9.84 10.45
C ASP A 44 -0.68 10.19 11.90
N VAL A 45 -0.29 9.35 12.85
CA VAL A 45 -0.42 9.60 14.29
C VAL A 45 0.45 10.78 14.70
N LYS A 46 1.70 10.82 14.23
CA LYS A 46 2.60 11.98 14.44
C LYS A 46 2.00 13.26 13.89
N GLN A 47 1.48 13.21 12.66
CA GLN A 47 0.85 14.37 12.03
C GLN A 47 -0.36 14.85 12.83
N TYR A 48 -1.21 13.93 13.28
CA TYR A 48 -2.35 14.25 14.15
C TYR A 48 -1.88 14.88 15.47
N PHE A 49 -0.94 14.24 16.17
CA PHE A 49 -0.38 14.74 17.43
C PHE A 49 0.17 16.16 17.29
N PHE A 50 0.96 16.42 16.25
CA PHE A 50 1.53 17.74 16.04
C PHE A 50 0.53 18.79 15.55
N SER A 51 -0.63 18.37 15.03
CA SER A 51 -1.73 19.25 14.64
C SER A 51 -2.62 19.70 15.79
N LEU A 52 -2.48 19.08 16.98
CA LEU A 52 -3.27 19.43 18.16
C LEU A 52 -3.09 20.91 18.54
N SER A 53 -4.20 21.55 18.90
CA SER A 53 -4.18 22.89 19.47
C SER A 53 -3.43 22.90 20.82
N PRO A 54 -2.93 24.07 21.28
CA PRO A 54 -2.25 24.15 22.57
C PRO A 54 -3.09 23.63 23.76
N VAL A 55 -4.42 23.82 23.70
CA VAL A 55 -5.34 23.34 24.73
C VAL A 55 -5.41 21.81 24.73
N GLN A 56 -5.67 21.19 23.58
CA GLN A 56 -5.72 19.73 23.46
C GLN A 56 -4.38 19.08 23.80
N LEU A 57 -3.27 19.72 23.40
CA LEU A 57 -1.95 19.23 23.74
C LEU A 57 -1.66 19.32 25.24
N SER A 58 -2.16 20.36 25.93
CA SER A 58 -2.05 20.47 27.37
C SER A 58 -2.76 19.32 28.08
N GLU A 59 -3.97 18.95 27.64
CA GLU A 59 -4.72 17.83 28.22
C GLU A 59 -3.94 16.51 28.11
N ILE A 60 -3.29 16.25 26.96
CA ILE A 60 -2.41 15.09 26.78
C ILE A 60 -1.20 15.16 27.73
N LEU A 61 -0.60 16.34 27.89
CA LEU A 61 0.58 16.51 28.74
C LEU A 61 0.25 16.43 30.24
N ASP A 62 -0.96 16.84 30.63
CA ASP A 62 -1.48 16.67 32.00
C ASP A 62 -1.64 15.19 32.32
N GLU A 63 -2.20 14.41 31.39
CA GLU A 63 -2.27 12.95 31.50
C GLU A 63 -0.88 12.31 31.55
N TYR A 64 0.03 12.76 30.69
CA TYR A 64 1.40 12.29 30.63
C TYR A 64 2.18 12.55 31.92
N GLU A 65 1.99 13.71 32.57
CA GLU A 65 2.53 13.97 33.89
C GLU A 65 1.93 13.07 34.96
N ARG A 66 0.62 12.79 34.89
CA ARG A 66 -0.04 11.91 35.85
C ARG A 66 0.52 10.49 35.80
N GLU A 67 0.80 9.97 34.61
CA GLU A 67 1.32 8.61 34.43
C GLU A 67 2.85 8.50 34.66
N PHE A 68 3.63 9.48 34.21
CA PHE A 68 5.09 9.37 34.16
C PHE A 68 5.84 10.37 35.04
N GLY A 69 5.15 11.38 35.57
CA GLY A 69 5.70 12.39 36.46
C GLY A 69 6.16 13.67 35.77
N ARG A 70 6.27 14.73 36.59
CA ARG A 70 6.50 16.10 36.17
C ARG A 70 7.77 16.33 35.35
N SER A 71 8.87 15.70 35.72
CA SER A 71 10.16 15.88 35.03
C SER A 71 10.11 15.39 33.57
N ILE A 72 9.34 14.34 33.29
CA ILE A 72 9.16 13.78 31.95
C ILE A 72 8.26 14.69 31.11
N ARG A 73 7.19 15.25 31.69
CA ARG A 73 6.38 16.30 31.04
C ARG A 73 7.22 17.52 30.68
N GLU A 74 7.99 18.07 31.62
CA GLU A 74 8.82 19.26 31.37
C GLU A 74 9.82 19.03 30.24
N TYR A 75 10.39 17.82 30.15
CA TYR A 75 11.23 17.43 29.02
C TYR A 75 10.45 17.40 27.70
N ALA A 76 9.27 16.78 27.70
CA ALA A 76 8.42 16.69 26.51
C ALA A 76 8.01 18.09 26.01
N GLU A 77 7.53 18.97 26.89
CA GLU A 77 7.15 20.35 26.56
C GLU A 77 8.30 21.14 25.94
N LYS A 78 9.50 21.07 26.54
CA LYS A 78 10.69 21.76 26.01
C LYS A 78 11.12 21.24 24.64
N THR A 79 10.93 19.94 24.40
CA THR A 79 11.43 19.27 23.18
C THR A 79 10.39 19.25 22.06
N LEU A 80 9.11 19.44 22.37
CA LEU A 80 8.01 19.35 21.41
C LEU A 80 8.15 20.27 20.18
N PRO A 81 8.62 21.54 20.29
CA PRO A 81 8.89 22.37 19.11
C PRO A 81 9.96 21.77 18.19
N SER A 82 10.99 21.13 18.77
CA SER A 82 12.09 20.48 18.05
C SER A 82 11.67 19.15 17.41
N TRP A 83 10.72 18.43 18.02
CA TRP A 83 10.10 17.26 17.39
C TRP A 83 9.21 17.67 16.22
N ARG A 84 8.38 18.70 16.41
CA ARG A 84 7.45 19.20 15.39
C ARG A 84 8.16 19.70 14.13
N ASN A 85 9.33 20.32 14.27
CA ASN A 85 10.10 20.83 13.13
C ASN A 85 11.16 19.84 12.61
N GLY A 86 11.23 18.64 13.16
CA GLY A 86 12.17 17.59 12.74
C GLY A 86 13.64 17.85 13.07
N ARG A 87 13.97 18.83 13.93
CA ARG A 87 15.36 19.04 14.40
C ARG A 87 15.85 17.89 15.27
N VAL A 88 14.94 17.27 16.03
CA VAL A 88 15.23 16.12 16.89
C VAL A 88 14.14 15.07 16.64
N HIS A 89 14.51 13.79 16.67
CA HIS A 89 13.56 12.69 16.63
C HIS A 89 13.11 12.30 18.04
N MET A 90 11.83 12.00 18.19
CA MET A 90 11.28 11.42 19.42
C MET A 90 11.80 9.98 19.55
N SER A 91 12.26 9.59 20.75
CA SER A 91 12.59 8.19 21.01
C SER A 91 11.33 7.34 20.92
N GLY A 92 11.47 6.06 20.56
CA GLY A 92 10.33 5.15 20.44
C GLY A 92 9.55 5.04 21.76
N MET A 93 10.26 4.94 22.90
CA MET A 93 9.64 4.96 24.24
C MET A 93 8.81 6.23 24.52
N VAL A 94 9.29 7.42 24.14
CA VAL A 94 8.54 8.66 24.38
C VAL A 94 7.33 8.73 23.44
N ALA A 95 7.50 8.30 22.18
CA ALA A 95 6.43 8.24 21.20
C ALA A 95 5.33 7.27 21.61
N GLU A 96 5.68 6.07 22.05
CA GLU A 96 4.75 5.06 22.55
C GLU A 96 3.89 5.64 23.68
N ARG A 97 4.54 6.21 24.71
CA ARG A 97 3.83 6.78 25.85
C ARG A 97 2.91 7.94 25.45
N LEU A 98 3.38 8.88 24.64
CA LEU A 98 2.55 10.02 24.21
C LEU A 98 1.41 9.60 23.29
N PHE A 99 1.65 8.67 22.37
CA PHE A 99 0.64 8.26 21.40
C PHE A 99 -0.45 7.42 22.04
N ASN A 100 -0.13 6.59 23.04
CA ASN A 100 -1.14 5.81 23.77
C ASN A 100 -2.14 6.68 24.54
N LEU A 101 -1.83 7.95 24.80
CA LEU A 101 -2.73 8.92 25.42
C LEU A 101 -3.68 9.62 24.44
N LEU A 102 -3.47 9.47 23.13
CA LEU A 102 -4.30 10.15 22.12
C LEU A 102 -5.72 9.59 22.03
N PRO A 103 -5.94 8.27 21.91
CA PRO A 103 -7.26 7.75 21.58
C PRO A 103 -8.41 8.17 22.52
N PRO A 104 -8.22 8.33 23.85
CA PRO A 104 -9.27 8.82 24.75
C PRO A 104 -9.71 10.26 24.47
N THR A 105 -8.79 11.15 24.09
CA THR A 105 -9.07 12.57 23.83
C THR A 105 -9.40 12.87 22.37
N MET A 106 -9.20 11.89 21.49
CA MET A 106 -9.47 12.01 20.07
C MET A 106 -10.99 12.11 19.78
N PRO A 107 -11.44 13.13 19.02
CA PRO A 107 -12.80 13.13 18.51
C PRO A 107 -12.99 11.98 17.52
N LEU A 108 -14.21 11.45 17.46
CA LEU A 108 -14.53 10.29 16.62
C LEU A 108 -14.14 10.49 15.14
N GLU A 109 -14.32 11.70 14.61
CA GLU A 109 -13.93 12.04 13.23
C GLU A 109 -12.41 11.96 13.00
N ALA A 110 -11.58 12.30 14.00
CA ALA A 110 -10.14 12.08 13.89
C ALA A 110 -9.81 10.58 13.89
N LYS A 111 -10.52 9.77 14.68
CA LYS A 111 -10.37 8.30 14.66
C LYS A 111 -10.74 7.72 13.30
N PHE A 112 -11.82 8.22 12.68
CA PHE A 112 -12.19 7.85 11.31
C PHE A 112 -11.08 8.16 10.32
N ARG A 113 -10.55 9.39 10.31
CA ARG A 113 -9.46 9.78 9.39
C ARG A 113 -8.22 8.87 9.53
N LEU A 114 -7.84 8.49 10.75
CA LEU A 114 -6.74 7.55 10.97
C LEU A 114 -7.07 6.15 10.45
N THR A 115 -8.30 5.66 10.60
CA THR A 115 -8.76 4.40 9.99
C THR A 115 -8.70 4.42 8.47
N GLU A 116 -9.06 5.53 7.83
CA GLU A 116 -9.00 5.65 6.37
C GLU A 116 -7.56 5.65 5.84
N SER A 117 -6.66 6.35 6.53
CA SER A 117 -5.22 6.35 6.22
C SER A 117 -4.63 4.95 6.33
N LEU A 118 -4.96 4.23 7.41
CA LEU A 118 -4.59 2.84 7.59
C LEU A 118 -5.10 1.96 6.44
N TRP A 119 -6.36 2.08 6.03
CA TRP A 119 -6.89 1.34 4.88
C TRP A 119 -6.09 1.59 3.60
N LYS A 120 -5.74 2.85 3.30
CA LYS A 120 -4.89 3.17 2.15
C LYS A 120 -3.51 2.51 2.25
N HIS A 121 -3.01 2.26 3.46
CA HIS A 121 -1.70 1.64 3.68
C HIS A 121 -1.72 0.10 3.73
N VAL A 122 -2.71 -0.53 4.39
CA VAL A 122 -2.75 -1.99 4.64
C VAL A 122 -3.96 -2.69 4.04
N GLY A 123 -4.82 -1.96 3.32
CA GLY A 123 -6.00 -2.53 2.68
C GLY A 123 -5.66 -3.59 1.64
N ALA A 124 -6.66 -4.43 1.36
CA ALA A 124 -6.59 -5.48 0.36
C ALA A 124 -6.22 -4.88 -1.00
N SER A 125 -5.43 -5.60 -1.78
CA SER A 125 -5.17 -5.24 -3.17
C SER A 125 -5.45 -6.45 -4.05
N SER A 126 -6.20 -6.25 -5.13
CA SER A 126 -6.36 -7.24 -6.19
C SER A 126 -6.01 -6.61 -7.52
N ASN A 127 -5.48 -7.41 -8.44
CA ASN A 127 -5.31 -7.03 -9.83
C ASN A 127 -6.07 -8.03 -10.68
N LYS A 128 -7.02 -7.56 -11.48
CA LYS A 128 -7.82 -8.41 -12.37
C LYS A 128 -7.88 -7.78 -13.74
N LYS A 129 -7.79 -8.63 -14.78
CA LYS A 129 -7.90 -8.20 -16.17
C LYS A 129 -9.13 -8.84 -16.79
N TYR A 130 -9.96 -8.02 -17.40
CA TYR A 130 -11.08 -8.44 -18.23
C TYR A 130 -10.79 -8.04 -19.67
N TYR A 131 -10.92 -9.00 -20.56
CA TYR A 131 -10.89 -8.79 -22.00
C TYR A 131 -12.33 -8.77 -22.51
N VAL A 132 -12.70 -7.73 -23.25
CA VAL A 132 -14.08 -7.45 -23.60
C VAL A 132 -14.21 -7.26 -25.11
N GLY A 133 -15.19 -7.93 -25.71
CA GLY A 133 -15.60 -7.72 -27.10
C GLY A 133 -16.40 -6.45 -27.33
N HIS A 134 -16.52 -6.00 -28.58
CA HIS A 134 -17.35 -4.84 -28.94
C HIS A 134 -18.86 -5.10 -28.81
N ASP A 135 -19.25 -6.36 -28.69
CA ASP A 135 -20.64 -6.84 -28.61
C ASP A 135 -21.19 -6.88 -27.18
N VAL A 136 -20.36 -6.59 -26.18
CA VAL A 136 -20.71 -6.77 -24.78
C VAL A 136 -21.64 -5.69 -24.24
N ASN A 137 -22.64 -6.13 -23.47
CA ASN A 137 -23.50 -5.26 -22.69
C ASN A 137 -22.77 -4.67 -21.46
N ILE A 138 -22.93 -3.36 -21.27
CA ILE A 138 -22.37 -2.56 -20.17
C ILE A 138 -22.73 -3.13 -18.79
N GLU A 139 -23.98 -3.54 -18.63
CA GLU A 139 -24.48 -4.15 -17.39
C GLU A 139 -23.73 -5.45 -17.05
N GLU A 140 -23.31 -6.22 -18.06
CA GLU A 140 -22.59 -7.48 -17.84
C GLU A 140 -21.17 -7.23 -17.31
N ILE A 141 -20.45 -6.27 -17.88
CA ILE A 141 -19.10 -5.88 -17.38
C ILE A 141 -19.22 -5.34 -15.96
N SER A 142 -20.17 -4.44 -15.74
CA SER A 142 -20.38 -3.82 -14.42
C SER A 142 -20.68 -4.87 -13.36
N GLN A 143 -21.50 -5.87 -13.69
CA GLN A 143 -21.82 -6.97 -12.80
C GLN A 143 -20.60 -7.87 -12.52
N ARG A 144 -19.80 -8.22 -13.54
CA ARG A 144 -18.56 -9.03 -13.35
C ARG A 144 -17.53 -8.31 -12.50
N VAL A 145 -17.32 -7.01 -12.73
CA VAL A 145 -16.42 -6.18 -11.92
C VAL A 145 -16.92 -6.10 -10.48
N LYS A 146 -18.23 -5.91 -10.29
CA LYS A 146 -18.85 -5.90 -8.97
C LYS A 146 -18.66 -7.23 -8.25
N GLU A 147 -18.94 -8.35 -8.89
CA GLU A 147 -18.79 -9.69 -8.31
C GLU A 147 -17.34 -9.96 -7.88
N HIS A 148 -16.35 -9.62 -8.71
CA HIS A 148 -14.94 -9.78 -8.34
C HIS A 148 -14.55 -8.94 -7.14
N LEU A 149 -14.97 -7.67 -7.11
CA LEU A 149 -14.65 -6.78 -6.01
C LEU A 149 -15.38 -7.21 -4.73
N GLU A 150 -16.64 -7.62 -4.83
CA GLU A 150 -17.40 -8.18 -3.70
C GLU A 150 -16.76 -9.48 -3.20
N GLU A 151 -16.31 -10.38 -4.06
CA GLU A 151 -15.61 -11.61 -3.66
C GLU A 151 -14.33 -11.29 -2.88
N VAL A 152 -13.50 -10.39 -3.40
CA VAL A 152 -12.24 -9.99 -2.78
C VAL A 152 -12.49 -9.32 -1.42
N VAL A 153 -13.52 -8.49 -1.31
CA VAL A 153 -13.88 -7.79 -0.06
C VAL A 153 -14.54 -8.74 0.95
N THR A 154 -15.42 -9.64 0.51
CA THR A 154 -16.18 -10.54 1.39
C THR A 154 -15.29 -11.61 2.03
N HIS A 155 -14.24 -12.05 1.32
CA HIS A 155 -13.25 -12.99 1.85
C HIS A 155 -12.07 -12.30 2.56
N TYR A 156 -12.04 -10.97 2.59
CA TYR A 156 -10.96 -10.25 3.24
C TYR A 156 -11.12 -10.31 4.76
N GLN A 157 -10.26 -11.09 5.41
CA GLN A 157 -10.08 -11.02 6.85
C GLN A 157 -9.30 -9.74 7.19
N ILE A 158 -9.80 -8.98 8.16
CA ILE A 158 -9.10 -7.79 8.68
C ILE A 158 -7.68 -8.21 9.07
N PRO A 159 -6.61 -7.65 8.45
CA PRO A 159 -5.25 -8.01 8.80
C PRO A 159 -4.98 -7.72 10.28
N SER A 160 -4.12 -8.51 10.91
CA SER A 160 -3.75 -8.32 12.32
C SER A 160 -3.22 -6.91 12.63
N SER A 161 -2.52 -6.28 11.68
CA SER A 161 -2.07 -4.89 11.79
C SER A 161 -3.23 -3.88 11.84
N MET A 162 -4.33 -4.16 11.15
CA MET A 162 -5.53 -3.34 11.16
C MET A 162 -6.33 -3.53 12.44
N GLU A 163 -6.42 -4.77 12.92
CA GLU A 163 -7.04 -5.07 14.20
C GLU A 163 -6.30 -4.41 15.38
N ALA A 164 -4.97 -4.45 15.39
CA ALA A 164 -4.15 -3.78 16.40
C ALA A 164 -4.47 -2.28 16.45
N ARG A 165 -4.56 -1.61 15.30
CA ARG A 165 -4.88 -0.20 15.21
C ARG A 165 -6.31 0.12 15.65
N PHE A 166 -7.29 -0.75 15.35
CA PHE A 166 -8.67 -0.58 15.85
C PHE A 166 -8.74 -0.74 17.36
N ASN A 167 -8.04 -1.72 17.92
CA ASN A 167 -7.95 -1.90 19.37
C ASN A 167 -7.28 -0.69 20.04
N TRP A 168 -6.22 -0.15 19.44
CA TRP A 168 -5.55 1.05 19.91
C TRP A 168 -6.47 2.29 19.84
N LEU A 169 -7.17 2.52 18.72
CA LEU A 169 -8.10 3.65 18.58
C LEU A 169 -9.33 3.56 19.49
N SER A 170 -9.79 2.35 19.76
CA SER A 170 -10.97 2.11 20.59
C SER A 170 -10.63 2.01 22.08
N GLN A 171 -9.38 1.72 22.46
CA GLN A 171 -8.96 1.51 23.86
C GLN A 171 -9.86 0.50 24.58
N GLY A 172 -10.30 -0.55 23.88
CA GLY A 172 -11.22 -1.55 24.42
C GLY A 172 -12.71 -1.14 24.44
N ASP A 173 -13.07 0.09 24.03
CA ASP A 173 -14.47 0.50 23.85
C ASP A 173 -15.09 -0.23 22.65
N VAL A 174 -16.01 -1.14 22.93
CA VAL A 174 -16.71 -1.95 21.94
C VAL A 174 -17.59 -1.09 21.02
N GLY A 175 -18.20 -0.03 21.54
CA GLY A 175 -19.04 0.89 20.78
C GLY A 175 -18.22 1.68 19.76
N VAL A 176 -17.09 2.26 20.18
CA VAL A 176 -16.17 2.94 19.28
C VAL A 176 -15.62 1.97 18.24
N LYS A 177 -15.19 0.76 18.65
CA LYS A 177 -14.72 -0.28 17.72
C LYS A 177 -15.77 -0.61 16.65
N GLN A 178 -17.03 -0.76 17.05
CA GLN A 178 -18.13 -1.01 16.12
C GLN A 178 -18.37 0.17 15.17
N GLN A 179 -18.28 1.41 15.66
CA GLN A 179 -18.38 2.61 14.82
C GLN A 179 -17.26 2.68 13.79
N LEU A 180 -16.01 2.40 14.18
CA LEU A 180 -14.87 2.34 13.26
C LEU A 180 -15.07 1.28 12.18
N LEU A 181 -15.52 0.08 12.57
CA LEU A 181 -15.82 -1.02 11.64
C LEU A 181 -16.96 -0.68 10.67
N ASN A 182 -18.01 -0.01 11.15
CA ASN A 182 -19.12 0.41 10.31
C ASN A 182 -18.70 1.50 9.32
N HIS A 183 -17.96 2.51 9.78
CA HIS A 183 -17.40 3.56 8.91
C HIS A 183 -16.52 2.95 7.82
N PHE A 184 -15.66 2.02 8.21
CA PHE A 184 -14.80 1.28 7.30
C PHE A 184 -15.60 0.55 6.20
N ARG A 185 -16.59 -0.24 6.58
CA ARG A 185 -17.47 -0.95 5.62
C ARG A 185 -18.23 0.00 4.70
N GLN A 186 -18.62 1.16 5.20
CA GLN A 186 -19.30 2.18 4.38
C GLN A 186 -18.34 2.80 3.36
N LEU A 187 -17.11 3.09 3.76
CA LEU A 187 -16.08 3.60 2.87
C LEU A 187 -15.77 2.61 1.73
N GLU A 188 -15.67 1.32 2.03
CA GLU A 188 -15.51 0.28 1.00
C GLU A 188 -16.67 0.28 0.01
N LYS A 189 -17.92 0.26 0.49
CA LYS A 189 -19.11 0.31 -0.36
C LYS A 189 -19.16 1.56 -1.23
N GLN A 190 -18.76 2.70 -0.68
CA GLN A 190 -18.75 3.96 -1.42
C GLN A 190 -17.71 3.93 -2.54
N LEU A 191 -16.47 3.50 -2.26
CA LEU A 191 -15.43 3.37 -3.28
C LEU A 191 -15.86 2.43 -4.41
N LEU A 192 -16.49 1.30 -4.07
CA LEU A 192 -17.04 0.37 -5.05
C LEU A 192 -18.12 1.04 -5.90
N SER A 193 -19.07 1.73 -5.27
CA SER A 193 -20.14 2.40 -5.99
C SER A 193 -19.63 3.51 -6.90
N ASP A 194 -18.64 4.30 -6.45
CA ASP A 194 -18.05 5.39 -7.22
C ASP A 194 -17.32 4.86 -8.46
N ALA A 195 -16.58 3.76 -8.30
CA ALA A 195 -15.89 3.12 -9.41
C ALA A 195 -16.86 2.61 -10.49
N LEU A 196 -17.93 1.91 -10.07
CA LEU A 196 -18.93 1.36 -10.98
C LEU A 196 -19.77 2.44 -11.67
N ARG A 197 -20.13 3.52 -10.96
CA ARG A 197 -21.03 4.57 -11.50
C ARG A 197 -20.32 5.66 -12.28
N CYS A 198 -19.10 6.02 -11.89
CA CYS A 198 -18.42 7.18 -12.47
C CYS A 198 -17.38 6.79 -13.51
N GLN A 199 -16.58 5.74 -13.25
CA GLN A 199 -15.44 5.43 -14.11
C GLN A 199 -15.83 4.52 -15.28
N LEU A 200 -16.67 3.51 -15.02
CA LEU A 200 -17.10 2.52 -16.02
C LEU A 200 -17.87 3.14 -17.20
N PRO A 201 -18.89 4.00 -16.98
CA PRO A 201 -19.63 4.60 -18.10
C PRO A 201 -18.80 5.52 -18.97
N VAL A 202 -17.85 6.28 -18.39
CA VAL A 202 -16.95 7.16 -19.17
C VAL A 202 -16.08 6.32 -20.12
N LEU A 203 -15.54 5.22 -19.61
CA LEU A 203 -14.80 4.21 -20.34
C LEU A 203 -15.62 3.67 -21.52
N LEU A 204 -16.85 3.24 -21.23
CA LEU A 204 -17.70 2.57 -22.19
C LEU A 204 -18.25 3.54 -23.24
N ASN A 205 -18.53 4.79 -22.87
CA ASN A 205 -18.88 5.85 -23.81
C ASN A 205 -17.73 6.17 -24.78
N HIS A 206 -16.48 6.11 -24.31
CA HIS A 206 -15.32 6.27 -25.19
C HIS A 206 -15.24 5.12 -26.21
N LEU A 207 -15.46 3.89 -25.76
CA LEU A 207 -15.43 2.67 -26.58
C LEU A 207 -16.57 2.60 -27.61
N ASN A 208 -17.76 3.09 -27.25
CA ASN A 208 -18.94 3.10 -28.13
C ASN A 208 -19.00 4.32 -29.06
N SER A 209 -18.06 5.26 -28.95
CA SER A 209 -18.02 6.44 -29.84
C SER A 209 -17.55 6.06 -31.25
N GLU A 210 -17.85 6.88 -32.26
CA GLU A 210 -17.36 6.65 -33.65
C GLU A 210 -15.83 6.53 -33.75
N LYS A 211 -15.09 7.07 -32.78
CA LYS A 211 -13.63 6.92 -32.67
C LYS A 211 -13.20 5.58 -32.08
N GLY A 212 -14.06 4.93 -31.30
CA GLY A 212 -13.84 3.61 -30.71
C GLY A 212 -13.79 2.48 -31.74
N ASN A 213 -14.54 2.59 -32.85
CA ASN A 213 -14.51 1.63 -33.96
C ASN A 213 -13.16 1.60 -34.72
N LEU A 214 -12.29 2.59 -34.52
CA LEU A 214 -10.93 2.61 -35.06
C LEU A 214 -9.89 2.17 -34.03
N THR A 215 -10.32 1.90 -32.80
CA THR A 215 -9.45 1.59 -31.67
C THR A 215 -9.36 0.08 -31.52
N THR A 216 -8.42 -0.53 -32.23
CA THR A 216 -8.18 -1.98 -32.18
C THR A 216 -7.82 -2.46 -30.78
N HIS A 217 -7.13 -1.63 -29.98
CA HIS A 217 -6.74 -1.91 -28.60
C HIS A 217 -6.98 -0.68 -27.71
N ALA A 218 -7.91 -0.81 -26.75
CA ALA A 218 -8.11 0.16 -25.67
C ALA A 218 -7.98 -0.56 -24.33
N ALA A 219 -7.18 0.00 -23.42
CA ALA A 219 -7.06 -0.53 -22.07
C ALA A 219 -7.28 0.59 -21.06
N GLN A 220 -8.20 0.39 -20.14
CA GLN A 220 -8.37 1.28 -19.00
C GLN A 220 -8.16 0.52 -17.72
N VAL A 221 -7.46 1.15 -16.79
CA VAL A 221 -7.33 0.68 -15.41
C VAL A 221 -8.35 1.41 -14.55
N LEU A 222 -9.34 0.67 -14.05
CA LEU A 222 -10.25 1.10 -12.99
C LEU A 222 -9.53 0.91 -11.66
N LYS A 223 -9.42 1.98 -10.88
CA LYS A 223 -8.78 1.94 -9.55
C LYS A 223 -9.82 2.14 -8.47
N VAL A 224 -9.93 1.16 -7.57
CA VAL A 224 -10.81 1.21 -6.40
C VAL A 224 -9.98 0.95 -5.15
N GLY A 225 -9.59 2.00 -4.43
CA GLY A 225 -8.60 1.85 -3.36
C GLY A 225 -7.27 1.31 -3.91
N LYS A 226 -6.87 0.11 -3.47
CA LYS A 226 -5.71 -0.62 -4.01
C LYS A 226 -6.08 -1.74 -5.00
N HIS A 227 -7.34 -1.85 -5.38
CA HIS A 227 -7.79 -2.78 -6.39
C HIS A 227 -7.65 -2.14 -7.77
N GLU A 228 -7.02 -2.88 -8.68
CA GLU A 228 -6.86 -2.47 -10.07
C GLU A 228 -7.60 -3.47 -10.96
N VAL A 229 -8.65 -3.01 -11.62
CA VAL A 229 -9.38 -3.80 -12.61
C VAL A 229 -9.09 -3.23 -13.98
N GLN A 230 -8.34 -3.97 -14.79
CA GLN A 230 -8.01 -3.57 -16.14
C GLN A 230 -9.07 -4.12 -17.11
N VAL A 231 -9.76 -3.23 -17.81
CA VAL A 231 -10.68 -3.60 -18.89
C VAL A 231 -9.95 -3.34 -20.21
N ILE A 232 -9.71 -4.41 -20.97
CA ILE A 232 -8.99 -4.41 -22.24
C ILE A 232 -9.97 -4.78 -23.34
N VAL A 233 -10.21 -3.87 -24.28
CA VAL A 233 -11.05 -4.17 -25.45
C VAL A 233 -10.23 -4.90 -26.49
N ASN A 234 -10.80 -5.98 -27.02
CA ASN A 234 -10.19 -6.77 -28.06
C ASN A 234 -11.26 -7.28 -29.04
N GLU A 235 -11.11 -6.92 -30.31
CA GLU A 235 -11.99 -7.35 -31.42
C GLU A 235 -12.09 -8.87 -31.60
N ARG A 236 -11.11 -9.64 -31.09
CA ARG A 236 -11.04 -11.10 -31.25
C ARG A 236 -11.82 -11.86 -30.19
N ILE A 237 -12.45 -11.16 -29.25
CA ILE A 237 -13.23 -11.74 -28.17
C ILE A 237 -14.68 -11.30 -28.39
N SER A 238 -15.60 -12.25 -28.24
CA SER A 238 -17.02 -11.98 -28.04
C SER A 238 -17.32 -12.19 -26.56
N GLY A 239 -18.06 -11.28 -25.94
CA GLY A 239 -18.35 -11.39 -24.51
C GLY A 239 -17.22 -10.89 -23.59
N VAL A 240 -17.30 -11.25 -22.31
CA VAL A 240 -16.29 -10.94 -21.28
C VAL A 240 -15.45 -12.19 -20.98
N SER A 241 -14.13 -12.09 -21.15
CA SER A 241 -13.16 -13.15 -20.86
C SER A 241 -12.13 -12.70 -19.83
N GLU A 242 -11.72 -13.59 -18.94
CA GLU A 242 -10.60 -13.36 -18.02
C GLU A 242 -9.25 -13.81 -18.61
N SER A 243 -9.30 -14.64 -19.65
CA SER A 243 -8.13 -15.18 -20.34
C SER A 243 -7.78 -14.29 -21.53
N ALA A 244 -6.47 -14.04 -21.69
CA ALA A 244 -5.97 -13.32 -22.86
C ALA A 244 -6.33 -14.07 -24.14
N PRO A 245 -6.73 -13.36 -25.22
CA PRO A 245 -6.98 -14.01 -26.50
C PRO A 245 -5.69 -14.68 -26.99
N ALA A 246 -5.82 -15.87 -27.57
CA ALA A 246 -4.69 -16.59 -28.15
C ALA A 246 -3.98 -15.69 -29.17
N ARG A 247 -2.66 -15.54 -29.04
CA ARG A 247 -1.86 -14.89 -30.08
C ARG A 247 -1.96 -15.76 -31.34
N PRO A 248 -2.24 -15.17 -32.52
CA PRO A 248 -2.12 -15.92 -33.76
C PRO A 248 -0.69 -16.43 -33.81
N SER A 249 -0.51 -17.74 -33.96
CA SER A 249 0.79 -18.26 -34.36
C SER A 249 1.11 -17.58 -35.67
N GLU A 250 2.17 -16.79 -35.74
CA GLU A 250 2.76 -16.41 -37.02
C GLU A 250 3.02 -17.73 -37.75
N SER A 251 2.16 -18.06 -38.72
CA SER A 251 2.48 -19.07 -39.71
C SER A 251 3.64 -18.48 -40.47
N SER A 252 4.85 -18.83 -40.07
CA SER A 252 6.07 -18.50 -40.78
C SER A 252 5.93 -19.15 -42.16
N ASP A 253 5.45 -18.37 -43.11
CA ASP A 253 5.31 -18.78 -44.49
C ASP A 253 6.71 -18.83 -45.09
N TYR A 254 7.42 -19.92 -44.80
CA TYR A 254 8.76 -20.21 -45.31
C TYR A 254 8.73 -20.65 -46.79
N GLY A 255 7.59 -20.46 -47.49
CA GLY A 255 7.50 -20.71 -48.93
C GLY A 255 8.55 -19.94 -49.73
N TRP A 256 8.93 -18.74 -49.29
CA TRP A 256 9.98 -17.94 -49.95
C TRP A 256 11.38 -18.56 -49.80
N ILE A 257 11.66 -19.33 -48.75
CA ILE A 257 12.96 -19.98 -48.55
C ILE A 257 13.18 -21.08 -49.61
N TRP A 258 12.12 -21.80 -49.99
CA TRP A 258 12.18 -22.78 -51.08
C TRP A 258 12.41 -22.13 -52.44
N TRP A 259 11.83 -20.96 -52.69
CA TRP A 259 12.11 -20.18 -53.90
C TRP A 259 13.57 -19.70 -53.96
N VAL A 260 14.12 -19.20 -52.85
CA VAL A 260 15.52 -18.75 -52.76
C VAL A 260 16.48 -19.94 -52.93
N ALA A 261 16.20 -21.07 -52.28
CA ALA A 261 17.00 -22.29 -52.45
C ALA A 261 16.96 -22.82 -53.89
N GLY A 262 15.80 -22.76 -54.55
CA GLY A 262 15.65 -23.12 -55.97
C GLY A 262 16.46 -22.22 -56.89
N ILE A 263 16.45 -20.90 -56.67
CA ILE A 263 17.22 -19.93 -57.47
C ILE A 263 18.73 -20.16 -57.29
N ILE A 264 19.19 -20.39 -56.06
CA ILE A 264 20.61 -20.68 -55.78
C ILE A 264 21.04 -21.98 -56.46
N PHE A 265 20.19 -23.02 -56.44
CA PHE A 265 20.48 -24.28 -57.11
C PHE A 265 20.58 -24.13 -58.63
N VAL A 266 19.67 -23.37 -59.25
CA VAL A 266 19.69 -23.09 -60.69
C VAL A 266 20.94 -22.28 -61.09
N LEU A 267 21.29 -21.24 -60.32
CA LEU A 267 22.50 -20.45 -60.56
C LEU A 267 23.78 -21.28 -60.41
N TRP A 268 23.82 -22.22 -59.45
CA TRP A 268 24.94 -23.14 -59.28
C TRP A 268 25.08 -24.09 -60.48
N LEU A 269 23.95 -24.60 -61.00
CA LEU A 269 23.92 -25.53 -62.14
C LEU A 269 24.32 -24.85 -63.46
N LEU A 270 24.06 -23.55 -63.60
CA LEU A 270 24.48 -22.73 -64.75
C LEU A 270 25.93 -22.24 -64.65
N SER A 271 26.58 -22.36 -63.49
CA SER A 271 27.97 -21.95 -63.26
C SER A 271 28.99 -23.10 -63.44
N LYS A 272 28.53 -24.29 -63.81
CA LYS A 272 29.34 -25.44 -64.22
C LYS A 272 29.27 -25.64 -65.72
#